data_AF-A0A7K2PYK8-F1
#
_entry.id   AF-A0A7K2PYK8-F1
#
_cell.length_a   1.000
_cell.length_b   1.000
_cell.length_c   1.000
_cell.angle_alpha   90.00
_cell.angle_beta   90.00
_cell.angle_gamma   90.00
#
_symmetry.space_group_name_H-M   'P 1'
#
loop_
_entity.id
_entity.type
_entity.pdbx_description
1 polymer ?
#
loop_
_entity_poly.entity_id
_entity_poly.type
_entity_poly.pdbx_seq_one_letter_code
_entity_poly.pdbx_strand_id
1 'polypeptide(L)'
;MAREGARPVYDPAGHDPELRAAVQEVRAGRWMSMRTLLERTTAWWQWTQRTQVLAAAAAGTDVVRTWLTEEPGSVPATVMRARVAVERALRARRERHRRTHELWIEAWDVSRTAARVAPHDPVPWVCLL
;
A
#
# COMPACT_ATOMS: atom_id res chain seq x y z
N MET A 1 27.39 -17.17 26.20
CA MET A 1 27.15 -15.88 25.53
C MET A 1 25.73 -15.91 24.98
N ALA A 2 24.75 -15.58 25.82
CA ALA A 2 23.35 -15.51 25.38
C ALA A 2 23.27 -14.55 24.19
N ARG A 3 22.66 -14.99 23.09
CA ARG A 3 22.25 -14.07 22.02
C ARG A 3 21.41 -13.00 22.71
N GLU A 4 21.88 -11.76 22.75
CA GLU A 4 21.05 -10.61 23.08
C GLU A 4 19.87 -10.65 22.11
N GLY A 5 18.77 -11.24 22.61
CA GLY A 5 17.67 -11.69 21.77
C GLY A 5 17.01 -10.45 21.18
N ALA A 6 16.97 -10.37 19.85
CA ALA A 6 16.24 -9.33 19.15
C ALA A 6 14.82 -9.23 19.74
N ARG A 7 14.52 -8.10 20.39
CA ARG A 7 13.24 -7.91 21.07
C ARG A 7 12.14 -7.90 20.00
N PRO A 8 11.13 -8.79 20.06
CA PRO A 8 10.08 -8.82 19.05
C PRO A 8 9.32 -7.50 19.05
N VAL A 9 9.09 -6.95 17.84
CA VAL A 9 8.29 -5.75 17.63
C VAL A 9 6.96 -6.14 16.98
N TYR A 10 5.87 -6.01 17.73
CA TYR A 10 4.51 -6.33 17.29
C TYR A 10 3.84 -5.11 16.64
N ASP A 11 4.46 -4.60 15.58
CA ASP A 11 3.94 -3.50 14.76
C ASP A 11 3.97 -3.96 13.29
N PRO A 12 2.93 -3.71 12.48
CA PRO A 12 2.97 -4.01 11.04
C PRO A 12 4.17 -3.39 10.31
N ALA A 13 4.69 -2.26 10.77
CA ALA A 13 5.91 -1.64 10.26
C ALA A 13 7.20 -2.33 10.75
N GLY A 14 7.12 -3.25 11.71
CA GLY A 14 8.27 -3.92 12.32
C GLY A 14 9.27 -2.91 12.87
N HIS A 15 10.54 -3.08 12.52
CA HIS A 15 11.63 -2.19 12.90
C HIS A 15 11.81 -0.97 11.97
N ASP A 16 10.85 -0.65 11.09
CA ASP A 16 10.90 0.52 10.20
C ASP A 16 10.18 1.72 10.84
N PRO A 17 10.91 2.65 11.50
CA PRO A 17 10.30 3.80 12.15
C PRO A 17 9.69 4.81 11.16
N GLU A 18 10.26 4.94 9.96
CA GLU A 18 9.74 5.86 8.94
C GLU A 18 8.38 5.37 8.42
N LEU A 19 8.26 4.06 8.17
CA LEU A 19 6.99 3.44 7.82
C LEU A 19 5.96 3.59 8.95
N ARG A 20 6.37 3.39 10.21
CA ARG A 20 5.49 3.56 11.36
C ARG A 20 4.95 5.00 11.43
N ALA A 21 5.81 6.00 11.24
CA ALA A 21 5.39 7.39 11.19
C ALA A 21 4.43 7.64 10.02
N ALA A 22 4.79 7.21 8.81
CA ALA A 22 3.94 7.37 7.63
C ALA A 22 2.55 6.72 7.77
N VAL A 23 2.45 5.57 8.46
CA VAL A 23 1.17 4.92 8.75
C VAL A 23 0.26 5.80 9.62
N GLN A 24 0.81 6.50 10.62
CA GLN A 24 0.03 7.42 11.44
C GLN A 24 -0.48 8.62 10.63
N GLU A 25 0.38 9.16 9.77
CA GLU A 25 0.04 10.28 8.87
C GLU A 25 -1.06 9.89 7.89
N VAL A 26 -0.96 8.70 7.28
CA VAL A 26 -1.95 8.14 6.37
C VAL A 26 -3.31 7.96 7.05
N ARG A 27 -3.34 7.44 8.29
CA ARG A 27 -4.57 7.31 9.08
C ARG A 27 -5.21 8.65 9.40
N ALA A 28 -4.40 9.71 9.49
CA ALA A 28 -4.85 11.08 9.65
C ALA A 28 -5.19 11.77 8.31
N GLY A 29 -5.19 11.04 7.19
CA GLY A 29 -5.53 11.55 5.86
C GLY A 29 -4.42 12.35 5.16
N ARG A 30 -3.19 12.32 5.67
CA ARG A 30 -2.05 13.06 5.12
C ARG A 30 -1.22 12.18 4.18
N TRP A 31 -1.23 12.49 2.88
CA TRP A 31 -0.59 11.68 1.84
C TRP A 31 0.90 11.98 1.64
N MET A 32 1.37 13.19 1.97
CA MET A 32 2.74 13.64 1.67
C MET A 32 3.81 12.77 2.34
N SER A 33 3.60 12.33 3.59
CA SER A 33 4.56 11.47 4.30
C SER A 33 4.71 10.10 3.64
N MET A 34 3.61 9.55 3.12
CA MET A 34 3.62 8.32 2.33
C MET A 34 4.34 8.52 1.00
N ARG A 35 4.05 9.63 0.29
CA ARG A 35 4.73 10.00 -0.96
C ARG A 35 6.25 10.06 -0.77
N THR A 36 6.72 10.89 0.16
CA THR A 36 8.15 11.08 0.45
C THR A 36 8.84 9.78 0.84
N LEU A 37 8.17 8.93 1.63
CA LEU A 37 8.72 7.63 2.03
C LEU A 37 8.93 6.72 0.81
N LEU A 38 7.92 6.62 -0.04
CA LEU A 38 7.93 5.75 -1.21
C LEU A 38 8.93 6.24 -2.27
N GLU A 39 9.03 7.54 -2.53
CA GLU A 39 10.01 8.11 -3.47
C GLU A 39 11.46 7.83 -3.07
N ARG A 40 11.76 7.76 -1.77
CA ARG A 40 13.10 7.45 -1.26
C ARG A 40 13.38 5.95 -1.14
N THR A 41 12.40 5.09 -1.39
CA THR A 41 12.54 3.64 -1.24
C THR A 41 13.08 3.02 -2.53
N THR A 42 14.33 2.57 -2.51
CA THR A 42 14.99 1.99 -3.70
C THR A 42 15.05 0.46 -3.69
N ALA A 43 15.06 -0.15 -2.50
CA ALA A 43 15.13 -1.60 -2.37
C ALA A 43 13.75 -2.25 -2.61
N TRP A 44 13.68 -3.17 -3.56
CA TRP A 44 12.44 -3.84 -3.98
C TRP A 44 11.68 -4.54 -2.84
N TRP A 45 12.39 -5.12 -1.87
CA TRP A 45 11.79 -5.77 -0.71
C TRP A 45 11.17 -4.77 0.26
N GLN A 46 11.84 -3.63 0.51
CA GLN A 46 11.30 -2.53 1.32
C GLN A 46 10.10 -1.89 0.62
N TRP A 47 10.19 -1.69 -0.69
CA TRP A 47 9.09 -1.18 -1.50
C TRP A 47 7.85 -2.06 -1.36
N THR A 48 8.01 -3.37 -1.52
CA THR A 48 6.93 -4.36 -1.39
C THR A 48 6.32 -4.32 0.01
N GLN A 49 7.15 -4.34 1.06
CA GLN A 49 6.68 -4.29 2.45
C GLN A 49 5.96 -2.97 2.76
N ARG A 50 6.58 -1.82 2.46
CA ARG A 50 6.05 -0.48 2.76
C ARG A 50 4.71 -0.27 2.07
N THR A 51 4.61 -0.56 0.77
CA THR A 51 3.34 -0.43 0.03
C THR A 51 2.23 -1.31 0.57
N GLN A 52 2.53 -2.54 1.00
CA GLN A 52 1.55 -3.44 1.62
C GLN A 52 1.02 -2.88 2.95
N VAL A 53 1.91 -2.45 3.84
CA VAL A 53 1.54 -1.92 5.16
C VAL A 53 0.77 -0.59 5.02
N LEU A 54 1.23 0.30 4.14
CA LEU A 54 0.56 1.56 3.86
C LEU A 54 -0.83 1.36 3.26
N ALA A 55 -1.02 0.36 2.40
CA ALA A 55 -2.33 0.10 1.81
C ALA A 55 -3.34 -0.40 2.84
N ALA A 56 -2.90 -1.22 3.79
CA ALA A 56 -3.71 -1.58 4.95
C ALA A 56 -4.12 -0.35 5.78
N ALA A 57 -3.23 0.63 5.97
CA ALA A 57 -3.58 1.87 6.65
C ALA A 57 -4.55 2.74 5.82
N ALA A 58 -4.34 2.81 4.51
CA ALA A 58 -5.07 3.70 3.60
C ALA A 58 -6.44 3.16 3.15
N ALA A 59 -6.71 1.85 3.26
CA ALA A 59 -7.89 1.22 2.67
C ALA A 59 -9.25 1.78 3.14
N GLY A 60 -9.32 2.35 4.36
CA GLY A 60 -10.51 3.01 4.89
C GLY A 60 -10.59 4.52 4.61
N THR A 61 -9.70 5.07 3.80
CA THR A 61 -9.54 6.53 3.58
C THR A 61 -9.53 6.86 2.09
N ASP A 62 -9.64 8.14 1.74
CA ASP A 62 -9.50 8.64 0.36
C ASP A 62 -8.10 9.20 0.06
N VAL A 63 -7.13 8.99 0.95
CA VAL A 63 -5.80 9.62 0.91
C VAL A 63 -5.03 9.36 -0.39
N VAL A 64 -5.11 8.15 -0.94
CA VAL A 64 -4.47 7.79 -2.22
C VAL A 64 -5.19 8.43 -3.42
N ARG A 65 -6.52 8.58 -3.34
CA ARG A 65 -7.29 9.29 -4.38
C ARG A 65 -6.91 10.76 -4.39
N THR A 66 -6.84 11.40 -3.22
CA THR A 66 -6.39 12.79 -3.11
C THR A 66 -4.98 12.96 -3.66
N TRP A 67 -4.05 12.07 -3.33
CA TRP A 67 -2.71 12.11 -3.90
C TRP A 67 -2.73 12.03 -5.44
N LEU A 68 -3.50 11.12 -6.03
CA LEU A 68 -3.60 11.02 -7.50
C LEU A 68 -4.26 12.24 -8.15
N THR A 69 -5.14 12.95 -7.45
CA THR A 69 -5.70 14.22 -7.95
C THR A 69 -4.61 15.29 -8.03
N GLU A 70 -3.76 15.39 -6.99
CA GLU A 70 -2.67 16.36 -6.94
C GLU A 70 -1.50 15.98 -7.86
N GLU A 71 -1.21 14.68 -8.01
CA GLU A 71 -0.10 14.14 -8.80
C GLU A 71 -0.54 12.99 -9.72
N PRO A 72 -1.25 13.27 -10.82
CA PRO A 72 -1.83 12.22 -11.69
C PRO A 72 -0.80 11.29 -12.34
N GLY A 73 0.43 11.76 -12.54
CA GLY A 73 1.53 10.99 -13.14
C GLY A 73 2.38 10.20 -12.14
N SER A 74 2.04 10.23 -10.84
CA SER A 74 2.84 9.58 -9.81
C SER A 74 2.77 8.06 -9.91
N VAL A 75 3.91 7.43 -10.25
CA VAL A 75 4.05 5.98 -10.29
C VAL A 75 3.79 5.36 -8.90
N PRO A 76 4.39 5.84 -7.80
CA PRO A 76 4.06 5.35 -6.46
C PRO A 76 2.58 5.46 -6.10
N ALA A 77 1.91 6.56 -6.47
CA ALA A 77 0.49 6.74 -6.21
C ALA A 77 -0.37 5.71 -6.98
N THR A 78 0.01 5.45 -8.24
CA THR A 78 -0.64 4.44 -9.09
C THR A 78 -0.50 3.03 -8.52
N VAL A 79 0.69 2.67 -8.04
CA VAL A 79 0.94 1.39 -7.35
C VAL A 79 0.16 1.29 -6.05
N MET A 80 0.11 2.37 -5.27
CA MET A 80 -0.69 2.44 -4.04
C MET A 80 -2.19 2.31 -4.30
N ARG A 81 -2.70 2.84 -5.41
CA ARG A 81 -4.11 2.65 -5.81
C ARG A 81 -4.42 1.18 -6.03
N ALA A 82 -3.55 0.45 -6.72
CA ALA A 82 -3.69 -1.00 -6.89
C ALA A 82 -3.70 -1.74 -5.55
N ARG A 83 -2.71 -1.48 -4.69
CA ARG A 83 -2.61 -2.09 -3.36
C ARG A 83 -3.83 -1.81 -2.47
N VAL A 84 -4.32 -0.57 -2.46
CA VAL A 84 -5.49 -0.17 -1.67
C VAL A 84 -6.77 -0.84 -2.19
N ALA A 85 -6.95 -0.92 -3.51
CA ALA A 85 -8.12 -1.58 -4.08
C ALA A 85 -8.14 -3.08 -3.73
N VAL A 86 -6.99 -3.76 -3.79
CA VAL A 86 -6.86 -5.16 -3.35
C VAL A 86 -7.20 -5.31 -1.88
N GLU A 87 -6.65 -4.47 -0.99
CA GLU A 87 -6.97 -4.54 0.44
C GLU A 87 -8.45 -4.30 0.71
N ARG A 88 -9.10 -3.37 0.00
CA ARG A 88 -10.55 -3.14 0.09
C ARG A 88 -11.35 -4.37 -0.35
N ALA A 89 -10.96 -5.01 -1.45
CA ALA A 89 -11.58 -6.25 -1.92
C ALA A 89 -11.40 -7.40 -0.90
N LEU A 90 -10.21 -7.53 -0.31
CA LEU A 90 -9.92 -8.54 0.71
C LEU A 90 -10.71 -8.31 2.00
N ARG A 91 -10.85 -7.06 2.45
CA ARG A 91 -11.71 -6.72 3.61
C ARG A 91 -13.17 -7.06 3.33
N ALA A 92 -13.68 -6.61 2.19
CA ALA A 92 -15.05 -6.90 1.78
C ALA A 92 -15.32 -8.41 1.74
N ARG A 93 -14.38 -9.21 1.20
CA ARG A 93 -14.48 -10.68 1.20
C ARG A 93 -14.50 -11.25 2.62
N ARG A 94 -13.59 -10.81 3.50
CA ARG A 94 -13.52 -11.24 4.91
C ARG A 94 -14.83 -10.94 5.65
N GLU A 95 -15.44 -9.80 5.35
CA GLU A 95 -16.69 -9.34 5.94
C GLU A 95 -17.94 -9.89 5.25
N ARG A 96 -17.79 -10.72 4.20
CA ARG A 96 -18.90 -11.19 3.34
C ARG A 96 -19.76 -10.04 2.79
N HIS A 97 -19.13 -8.92 2.50
CA HIS A 97 -19.81 -7.72 2.05
C HIS A 97 -20.37 -7.90 0.62
N ARG A 98 -21.59 -7.40 0.35
CA ARG A 98 -22.29 -7.57 -0.94
C ARG A 98 -21.49 -7.06 -2.15
N ARG A 99 -20.65 -6.04 -1.95
CA ARG A 99 -19.82 -5.42 -3.00
C ARG A 99 -18.48 -6.13 -3.25
N THR A 100 -18.26 -7.31 -2.67
CA THR A 100 -16.99 -8.04 -2.83
C THR A 100 -16.62 -8.24 -4.29
N HIS A 101 -17.58 -8.59 -5.15
CA HIS A 101 -17.34 -8.81 -6.57
C HIS A 101 -16.96 -7.51 -7.31
N GLU A 102 -17.69 -6.42 -7.06
CA GLU A 102 -17.40 -5.11 -7.64
C GLU A 102 -16.00 -4.61 -7.27
N LEU A 103 -15.63 -4.72 -5.98
CA LEU A 103 -14.31 -4.32 -5.48
C LEU A 103 -13.19 -5.19 -6.04
N TRP A 104 -13.47 -6.47 -6.31
CA TRP A 104 -12.51 -7.35 -6.99
C TRP A 104 -12.26 -6.92 -8.44
N ILE A 105 -13.31 -6.56 -9.18
CA ILE A 105 -13.18 -6.03 -10.55
C ILE A 105 -12.40 -4.72 -10.55
N GLU A 106 -12.71 -3.81 -9.63
CA GLU A 106 -11.96 -2.55 -9.47
C GLU A 106 -10.48 -2.82 -9.20
N ALA A 107 -10.18 -3.67 -8.22
CA ALA A 107 -8.82 -4.07 -7.88
C ALA A 107 -8.06 -4.66 -9.08
N TRP A 108 -8.71 -5.52 -9.86
CA TRP A 108 -8.13 -6.08 -11.08
C TRP A 108 -7.78 -5.00 -12.11
N ASP A 109 -8.70 -4.09 -12.41
CA ASP A 109 -8.49 -3.06 -13.43
C ASP A 109 -7.39 -2.06 -13.06
N VAL A 110 -7.38 -1.61 -11.79
CA VAL A 110 -6.33 -0.69 -11.33
C VAL A 110 -4.96 -1.37 -11.22
N SER A 111 -4.91 -2.66 -10.87
CA SER A 111 -3.66 -3.43 -10.82
C SER A 111 -3.09 -3.65 -12.22
N ARG A 112 -3.95 -3.98 -13.18
CA ARG A 112 -3.57 -4.10 -14.60
C ARG A 112 -3.09 -2.76 -15.17
N THR A 113 -3.69 -1.65 -14.76
CA THR A 113 -3.23 -0.30 -15.13
C THR A 113 -1.87 0.00 -14.53
N ALA A 114 -1.68 -0.27 -13.23
CA ALA A 114 -0.39 -0.08 -12.56
C ALA A 114 0.71 -0.96 -13.17
N ALA A 115 0.42 -2.20 -13.57
CA ALA A 115 1.36 -3.09 -14.24
C ALA A 115 1.82 -2.54 -15.61
N ARG A 116 0.96 -1.81 -16.33
CA ARG A 116 1.36 -1.11 -17.57
C ARG A 116 2.22 0.12 -17.31
N VAL A 117 1.93 0.86 -16.24
CA VAL A 117 2.67 2.07 -15.86
C VAL A 117 4.06 1.74 -15.29
N ALA A 118 4.16 0.66 -14.52
CA ALA A 118 5.38 0.21 -13.85
C ALA A 118 5.65 -1.27 -14.12
N PRO A 119 6.02 -1.66 -15.36
CA PRO A 119 6.15 -3.06 -15.74
C PRO A 119 7.25 -3.82 -14.98
N HIS A 120 8.28 -3.09 -14.53
CA HIS A 120 9.39 -3.65 -13.75
C HIS A 120 9.14 -3.67 -12.23
N ASP A 121 8.05 -3.08 -11.76
CA ASP A 121 7.64 -3.18 -10.36
C ASP A 121 6.89 -4.51 -10.16
N PRO A 122 7.33 -5.39 -9.24
CA PRO A 122 6.63 -6.64 -8.98
C PRO A 122 5.26 -6.44 -8.30
N VAL A 123 5.04 -5.31 -7.62
CA VAL A 123 3.85 -5.11 -6.78
C VAL A 123 2.54 -5.17 -7.57
N PRO A 124 2.36 -4.45 -8.69
CA PRO A 124 1.13 -4.53 -9.49
C PRO A 124 0.81 -5.95 -9.99
N TRP A 125 1.84 -6.75 -10.29
CA TRP A 125 1.65 -8.13 -10.74
C TRP A 125 1.19 -9.05 -9.60
N VAL A 126 1.74 -8.88 -8.40
CA VAL A 126 1.29 -9.60 -7.20
C VAL A 126 -0.16 -9.26 -6.85
N CYS A 127 -0.61 -8.03 -7.12
CA CYS A 127 -2.00 -7.61 -6.92
C CYS A 127 -3.02 -8.33 -7.83
N LEU A 128 -2.57 -9.05 -8.85
CA LEU A 128 -3.42 -9.84 -9.76
C LEU A 128 -3.55 -11.32 -9.35
N LEU A 129 -2.92 -11.74 -8.25
CA LEU A 129 -2.98 -13.10 -7.69
C LEU A 129 -4.06 -13.23 -6.62
#